data_AF-A0A0R3PXS2-F1
#
_entry.id   AF-A0A0R3PXS2-F1
#
_cell.length_a   1.000
_cell.length_b   1.000
_cell.length_c   1.000
_cell.angle_alpha   90.00
_cell.angle_beta   90.00
_cell.angle_gamma   90.00
#
_symmetry.space_group_name_H-M   'P 1'
#
loop_
_entity.id
_entity.type
_entity.pdbx_description
1 polymer ?
#
loop_
_entity_poly.entity_id
_entity_poly.type
_entity_poly.pdbx_seq_one_letter_code
_entity_poly.pdbx_strand_id
1 'polypeptide(L)'
;MHVNHLLPCFLRGRVVAGFGRGGKELGCPTANIEDSVVENLSSEIPCGVFYGLARIDGEEVNKMVASIGWNPHYQNKKKTLVSEVLFMSFQISTCFYELYQCDV
;
A
#
# COMPACT_ATOMS: atom_id res chain seq x y z
N MET A 1 14.48 11.56 7.93
CA MET A 1 13.46 12.39 8.61
C MET A 1 12.59 11.42 9.40
N HIS A 2 12.47 11.58 10.71
CA HIS A 2 11.62 10.69 11.51
C HIS A 2 10.16 11.10 11.30
N VAL A 3 9.38 10.29 10.60
CA VAL A 3 7.94 10.49 10.34
C VAL A 3 7.06 9.94 11.46
N ASN A 4 7.62 9.80 12.66
CA ASN A 4 6.94 9.15 13.79
C ASN A 4 5.64 9.86 14.20
N HIS A 5 5.46 11.14 13.86
CA HIS A 5 4.21 11.88 14.10
C HIS A 5 3.09 11.58 13.10
N LEU A 6 3.42 10.96 11.96
CA LEU A 6 2.47 10.61 10.90
C LEU A 6 2.00 9.15 10.98
N LEU A 7 2.58 8.38 11.89
CA LEU A 7 2.31 6.97 12.08
C LEU A 7 1.66 6.74 13.47
N PRO A 8 0.73 5.79 13.60
CA PRO A 8 0.20 4.92 12.55
C PRO A 8 -0.64 5.66 11.50
N CYS A 9 -0.40 5.38 10.23
CA CYS A 9 -1.20 5.93 9.13
C CYS A 9 -2.33 4.97 8.79
N PHE A 10 -3.58 5.41 8.98
CA PHE A 10 -4.77 4.63 8.69
C PHE A 10 -5.32 4.96 7.31
N LEU A 11 -5.47 3.95 6.46
CA LEU A 11 -5.99 4.10 5.10
C LEU A 11 -7.16 3.16 4.87
N ARG A 12 -8.14 3.61 4.09
CA ARG A 12 -9.20 2.75 3.55
C ARG A 12 -9.35 3.03 2.06
N GLY A 13 -9.35 1.98 1.25
CA GLY A 13 -9.50 2.13 -0.19
C GLY A 13 -9.87 0.83 -0.89
N ARG A 14 -10.37 0.94 -2.11
CA ARG A 14 -10.58 -0.22 -2.97
C ARG A 14 -9.27 -0.74 -3.55
N VAL A 15 -9.15 -2.06 -3.61
CA VAL A 15 -8.11 -2.74 -4.38
C VAL A 15 -8.40 -2.58 -5.86
N VAL A 16 -7.42 -2.08 -6.61
CA VAL A 16 -7.50 -1.86 -8.06
C VAL A 16 -6.45 -2.68 -8.81
N ALA A 17 -6.75 -2.99 -10.07
CA ALA A 17 -5.82 -3.70 -10.94
C ALA A 17 -4.56 -2.87 -11.20
N GLY A 18 -3.40 -3.51 -11.16
CA GLY A 18 -2.12 -2.89 -11.51
C GLY A 18 -1.80 -2.95 -13.00
N PHE A 19 -0.64 -2.40 -13.36
CA PHE A 19 -0.16 -2.28 -14.75
C PHE A 19 0.55 -3.54 -15.29
N GLY A 20 0.22 -4.73 -14.77
CA GLY A 20 0.61 -6.00 -15.41
C GLY A 20 2.08 -6.43 -15.26
N ARG A 21 2.75 -6.08 -14.15
CA ARG A 21 4.05 -6.68 -13.76
C ARG A 21 4.04 -7.08 -12.29
N GLY A 22 4.56 -8.28 -11.99
CA GLY A 22 5.25 -8.51 -10.71
C GLY A 22 4.66 -9.55 -9.77
N GLY A 23 3.40 -9.48 -9.36
CA GLY A 23 2.97 -10.28 -8.19
C GLY A 23 2.84 -11.80 -8.42
N LYS A 24 2.17 -12.20 -9.51
CA LYS A 24 1.92 -13.62 -9.81
C LYS A 24 3.15 -14.39 -10.31
N GLU A 25 4.09 -13.71 -10.95
CA GLU A 25 5.31 -14.32 -11.49
C GLU A 25 6.40 -14.50 -10.42
N LEU A 26 6.40 -13.66 -9.39
CA LEU A 26 7.35 -13.72 -8.27
C LEU A 26 6.83 -14.56 -7.08
N GLY A 27 5.59 -15.08 -7.16
CA GLY A 27 4.97 -15.85 -6.07
C GLY A 27 4.45 -15.01 -4.90
N CYS A 28 4.46 -13.68 -5.01
CA CYS A 28 4.03 -12.74 -3.98
C CYS A 28 2.93 -11.84 -4.55
N PRO A 29 1.63 -12.16 -4.39
CA PRO A 29 0.55 -11.34 -4.90
C PRO A 29 0.57 -9.94 -4.27
N THR A 30 0.43 -8.91 -5.11
CA THR A 30 0.42 -7.50 -4.69
C THR A 30 -0.89 -6.84 -5.08
N ALA A 31 -1.33 -5.88 -4.27
CA ALA A 31 -2.60 -5.16 -4.44
C ALA A 31 -2.33 -3.65 -4.46
N ASN A 32 -2.81 -2.97 -5.50
CA ASN A 32 -2.76 -1.52 -5.57
C ASN A 32 -4.00 -0.93 -4.91
N ILE A 33 -3.85 0.22 -4.25
CA ILE A 33 -4.97 1.01 -3.73
C ILE A 33 -5.36 2.05 -4.77
N GLU A 34 -6.66 2.37 -4.87
CA GLU A 34 -7.16 3.43 -5.74
C GLU A 34 -6.46 4.79 -5.53
N ASP A 35 -6.19 5.50 -6.62
CA ASP A 35 -5.40 6.73 -6.65
C ASP A 35 -5.90 7.80 -5.69
N SER A 36 -7.22 7.91 -5.48
CA SER A 36 -7.80 8.93 -4.61
C SER A 36 -7.34 8.80 -3.16
N VAL A 37 -7.04 7.60 -2.68
CA VAL A 37 -6.49 7.40 -1.32
C VAL A 37 -5.04 7.82 -1.27
N VAL A 38 -4.29 7.52 -2.32
CA VAL A 38 -2.86 7.85 -2.43
C VAL A 38 -2.65 9.36 -2.56
N GLU A 39 -3.53 10.06 -3.29
CA GLU A 39 -3.50 11.52 -3.43
C GLU A 39 -3.78 12.26 -2.11
N ASN A 40 -4.47 11.61 -1.16
CA ASN A 40 -4.73 12.15 0.17
C ASN A 40 -3.66 11.80 1.20
N LEU A 41 -2.63 11.03 0.84
CA LEU A 41 -1.49 10.78 1.73
C LEU A 41 -0.73 12.08 1.97
N SER A 42 -0.26 12.27 3.21
CA SER A 42 0.63 13.38 3.54
C SER A 42 1.87 13.34 2.63
N SER A 43 2.23 14.50 2.08
CA SER A 43 3.44 14.66 1.25
C SER A 43 4.72 14.32 2.03
N GLU A 44 4.68 14.45 3.36
CA GLU A 44 5.76 14.14 4.29
C GLU A 44 6.04 12.63 4.45
N ILE A 45 5.10 11.74 4.11
CA ILE A 45 5.35 10.29 4.14
C ILE A 45 6.38 9.95 3.04
N PRO A 46 7.57 9.43 3.37
CA PRO A 46 8.61 9.17 2.39
C PRO A 46 8.23 8.00 1.48
N CYS A 47 8.88 7.93 0.32
CA CYS A 47 8.89 6.69 -0.44
C CYS A 47 9.70 5.64 0.32
N GLY A 48 9.24 4.39 0.31
CA GLY A 48 9.89 3.31 1.05
C GLY A 48 8.96 2.13 1.30
N VAL A 49 9.47 1.18 2.07
CA VAL A 49 8.72 0.01 2.54
C VAL A 49 8.24 0.26 3.96
N PHE A 50 6.98 -0.08 4.18
CA PHE A 50 6.23 0.04 5.41
C PHE A 50 5.68 -1.34 5.78
N TYR A 51 5.34 -1.54 7.04
CA TYR A 51 4.68 -2.75 7.52
C TYR A 51 3.49 -2.39 8.39
N GLY A 52 2.63 -3.36 8.65
CA GLY A 52 1.61 -3.23 9.67
C GLY A 52 0.47 -4.20 9.46
N LEU A 53 -0.77 -3.72 9.57
CA LEU A 53 -1.96 -4.56 9.54
C LEU A 53 -2.85 -4.18 8.36
N ALA A 54 -3.38 -5.19 7.68
CA ALA A 54 -4.37 -5.04 6.62
C ALA A 54 -5.59 -5.92 6.88
N ARG A 55 -6.77 -5.48 6.44
CA ARG A 55 -7.98 -6.30 6.45
C ARG A 55 -8.82 -6.03 5.22
N ILE A 56 -9.28 -7.08 4.55
CA ILE A 56 -10.34 -7.03 3.55
C ILE A 56 -11.71 -7.03 4.26
N ASP A 57 -12.66 -6.20 3.79
CA ASP A 57 -14.01 -6.16 4.36
C ASP A 57 -14.65 -7.57 4.44
N GLY A 58 -15.00 -7.99 5.67
CA GLY A 58 -15.58 -9.31 5.96
C GLY A 58 -14.58 -10.40 6.34
N GLU A 59 -13.28 -10.11 6.32
CA GLU A 59 -12.20 -11.07 6.63
C GLU A 59 -11.43 -10.72 7.90
N GLU A 60 -10.51 -11.61 8.31
CA GLU A 60 -9.64 -11.40 9.46
C GLU A 60 -8.53 -10.37 9.17
N VAL A 61 -7.99 -9.79 10.24
CA VAL A 61 -6.85 -8.87 10.15
C VAL A 61 -5.57 -9.68 9.93
N ASN A 62 -4.79 -9.29 8.92
CA ASN A 62 -3.56 -9.94 8.51
C ASN A 62 -2.37 -8.97 8.55
N LYS A 63 -1.16 -9.52 8.69
CA LYS A 63 0.07 -8.73 8.58
C LYS A 63 0.29 -8.32 7.13
N MET A 64 0.81 -7.13 6.91
CA MET A 64 1.11 -6.61 5.58
C MET A 64 2.47 -5.95 5.50
N VAL A 65 2.98 -5.83 4.27
CA VAL A 65 3.96 -4.81 3.92
C VAL A 65 3.37 -3.89 2.84
N ALA A 66 3.80 -2.64 2.79
CA ALA A 66 3.39 -1.67 1.78
C ALA A 66 4.61 -0.96 1.22
N SER A 67 4.60 -0.72 -0.08
CA SER A 67 5.55 0.10 -0.78
C SER A 67 4.86 1.41 -1.19
N ILE A 68 5.42 2.53 -0.76
CA ILE A 68 5.02 3.86 -1.23
C ILE A 68 6.12 4.35 -2.18
N GLY A 69 5.76 4.68 -3.42
CA GLY A 69 6.71 5.06 -4.47
C GLY A 69 6.16 6.15 -5.38
N TRP A 70 6.90 6.51 -6.42
CA TRP A 70 6.42 7.41 -7.48
C TRP A 70 5.93 6.59 -8.67
N ASN A 71 4.86 7.06 -9.34
CA ASN A 71 4.38 6.44 -10.56
C ASN A 71 5.12 6.97 -11.81
N PRO A 72 5.95 6.17 -12.50
CA PRO A 72 6.65 6.63 -13.70
C PRO A 72 5.70 6.95 -14.86
N HIS A 73 4.52 6.30 -14.93
CA HIS A 73 3.51 6.57 -15.95
C HIS A 73 2.91 7.97 -15.84
N TYR A 74 2.93 8.58 -14.66
CA TYR A 74 2.49 9.96 -14.43
C TYR A 74 3.66 10.94 -14.35
N GLN A 75 4.80 10.64 -15.01
CA GLN A 75 6.01 11.47 -14.97
C GLN A 75 6.49 11.76 -13.54
N ASN A 76 6.27 10.82 -12.61
CA ASN A 76 6.55 10.99 -11.18
C ASN A 76 5.89 12.21 -10.54
N LYS A 77 4.76 12.67 -11.09
CA LYS A 77 3.95 13.76 -10.50
C LYS A 77 2.98 13.25 -9.43
N LYS A 78 2.76 11.93 -9.37
CA LYS A 78 1.88 11.26 -8.40
C LYS A 78 2.62 10.15 -7.68
N LYS A 79 2.48 10.10 -6.35
CA LYS A 79 2.87 8.93 -5.58
C LYS A 79 1.92 7.77 -5.92
N THR A 80 2.41 6.55 -5.80
CA THR A 80 1.65 5.30 -5.82
C THR A 80 1.84 4.63 -4.47
N LEU A 81 0.80 3.99 -3.95
CA LEU A 81 0.91 3.05 -2.85
C LEU A 81 0.58 1.65 -3.38
N VAL A 82 1.58 0.78 -3.37
CA VAL A 82 1.47 -0.64 -3.71
C VAL A 82 1.54 -1.40 -2.40
N SER A 83 0.46 -2.03 -1.98
CA SER A 83 0.50 -2.92 -0.81
C SER A 83 0.90 -4.33 -1.26
N GLU A 84 1.97 -4.88 -0.68
CA GLU A 84 2.21 -6.32 -0.74
C GLU A 84 1.78 -6.88 0.61
N VAL A 85 0.52 -7.27 0.75
CA VAL A 85 0.14 -7.98 1.97
C VAL A 85 0.77 -9.36 1.87
N LEU A 86 1.79 -9.59 2.69
CA LEU A 86 2.44 -10.89 2.82
C LEU A 86 1.35 -11.86 3.29
N PHE A 87 0.98 -12.81 2.44
CA PHE A 87 -0.20 -13.67 2.54
C PHE A 87 -1.51 -12.92 2.26
N MET A 88 -1.92 -12.85 0.99
CA MET A 88 -3.28 -13.20 0.53
C MET A 88 -3.45 -12.97 -0.98
N SER A 89 -4.25 -13.83 -1.61
CA SER A 89 -4.77 -13.62 -2.97
C SER A 89 -5.88 -12.57 -2.93
N PHE A 90 -5.58 -11.32 -3.28
CA PHE A 90 -6.58 -10.23 -3.22
C PHE A 90 -7.64 -10.35 -4.32
N GLN A 91 -8.90 -10.32 -3.91
CA GLN A 91 -10.06 -10.01 -4.75
C GLN A 91 -10.39 -8.52 -4.65
N ILE A 92 -11.16 -7.99 -5.61
CA ILE A 92 -11.59 -6.57 -5.64
C ILE A 92 -12.47 -6.32 -4.40
N SER A 93 -11.87 -5.80 -3.33
CA SER A 93 -12.56 -5.47 -2.08
C SER A 93 -11.95 -4.22 -1.45
N THR A 94 -12.64 -3.69 -0.43
CA THR A 94 -12.17 -2.54 0.34
C THR A 94 -11.24 -3.04 1.44
N CYS A 95 -10.08 -2.39 1.58
CA CYS A 95 -9.09 -2.75 2.57
C CYS A 95 -8.87 -1.62 3.58
N PHE A 96 -8.61 -1.98 4.84
CA PHE A 96 -8.08 -1.08 5.87
C PHE A 96 -6.59 -1.36 6.08
N TYR A 97 -5.79 -0.31 6.26
CA TYR A 97 -4.36 -0.42 6.46
C TYR A 97 -3.91 0.40 7.66
N GLU A 98 -2.97 -0.12 8.43
CA GLU A 98 -2.24 0.59 9.49
C GLU A 98 -0.74 0.47 9.20
N LEU A 99 -0.06 1.60 8.97
CA LEU A 99 1.33 1.61 8.48
C LEU A 99 2.33 2.07 9.54
N TYR A 100 3.51 1.44 9.49
CA TYR A 100 4.72 1.73 10.25
C TYR A 100 5.92 1.73 9.30
N GLN A 101 6.89 2.62 9.47
CA GLN A 101 8.07 2.68 8.59
C GLN A 101 9.10 1.61 8.99
N CYS A 102 9.67 0.91 8.00
CA CYS A 102 10.84 0.07 8.23
C CYS A 102 12.09 0.94 8.42
N ASP A 103 12.78 0.79 9.54
CA ASP A 103 14.15 1.26 9.70
C ASP A 103 15.08 0.24 9.00
N VAL A 104 15.77 0.67 7.94
CA VAL A 104 16.82 -0.13 7.26
C VAL A 104 18.18 0.43 7.64
#